data_AF-A0A128A355-F1
#
_entry.id   AF-A0A128A355-F1
#
_cell.length_a   1.000
_cell.length_b   1.000
_cell.length_c   1.000
_cell.angle_alpha   90.00
_cell.angle_beta   90.00
_cell.angle_gamma   90.00
#
_symmetry.space_group_name_H-M   'P 1'
#
loop_
_entity.id
_entity.type
_entity.pdbx_description
1 polymer ?
#
loop_
_entity_poly.entity_id
_entity_poly.type
_entity_poly.pdbx_seq_one_letter_code
_entity_poly.pdbx_strand_id
1 'polypeptide(L)'
;MVLKAGIVLSVISIILLSIYGVDAIMTITENLGPQDTAFLHTDAKTRGMVFGLIPAILLILSFFITRKEPSKVLGILIIIGGALMVVGVGIIFALPNNNIPSAAKGEFGGVVGIGIAIMALGAIKIKKSR
;
A
#
# COMPACT_ATOMS: atom_id res chain seq x y z
N MET A 1 -12.55 1.70 22.42
CA MET A 1 -12.89 2.62 21.31
C MET A 1 -11.75 2.75 20.31
N VAL A 2 -10.49 2.73 20.77
CA VAL A 2 -9.31 2.92 19.92
C VAL A 2 -9.07 1.75 18.95
N LEU A 3 -9.34 0.49 19.35
CA LEU A 3 -9.26 -0.64 18.41
C LEU A 3 -10.21 -0.52 17.22
N LYS A 4 -11.45 -0.08 17.44
CA LYS A 4 -12.42 0.13 16.35
C LYS A 4 -11.90 1.19 15.38
N ALA A 5 -11.35 2.29 15.89
CA ALA A 5 -10.72 3.30 15.06
C ALA A 5 -9.53 2.75 14.25
N GLY A 6 -8.64 1.96 14.87
CA GLY A 6 -7.52 1.32 14.15
C GLY A 6 -7.98 0.37 13.05
N ILE A 7 -9.01 -0.44 13.31
CA ILE A 7 -9.58 -1.33 12.29
C ILE A 7 -10.14 -0.50 11.12
N VAL A 8 -10.91 0.55 11.40
CA VAL A 8 -11.46 1.43 10.37
C VAL A 8 -10.35 2.08 9.54
N LEU A 9 -9.29 2.60 10.17
CA LEU A 9 -8.14 3.18 9.47
C LEU A 9 -7.44 2.18 8.56
N SER A 10 -7.24 0.94 9.05
CA SER A 10 -6.63 -0.12 8.24
C SER A 10 -7.51 -0.55 7.07
N VAL A 11 -8.82 -0.64 7.26
CA VAL A 11 -9.76 -0.97 6.17
C VAL A 11 -9.78 0.14 5.12
N ILE A 12 -9.87 1.41 5.53
CA ILE A 12 -9.79 2.56 4.63
C ILE A 12 -8.49 2.52 3.83
N SER A 13 -7.36 2.29 4.49
CA SER A 13 -6.07 2.17 3.82
C SER A 13 -6.05 1.06 2.77
N ILE A 14 -6.62 -0.11 3.06
CA ILE A 14 -6.65 -1.22 2.10
C ILE A 14 -7.50 -0.85 0.90
N ILE A 15 -8.67 -0.22 1.11
CA ILE A 15 -9.54 0.23 0.02
C ILE A 15 -8.80 1.23 -0.88
N LEU A 16 -8.10 2.21 -0.32
CA LEU A 16 -7.31 3.17 -1.10
C LEU A 16 -6.20 2.48 -1.92
N LEU A 17 -5.47 1.55 -1.30
CA LEU A 17 -4.42 0.78 -1.98
C LEU A 17 -4.99 -0.09 -3.10
N SER A 18 -6.16 -0.70 -2.89
CA SER A 18 -6.84 -1.51 -3.91
C SER A 18 -7.30 -0.66 -5.09
N ILE A 19 -7.92 0.51 -4.84
CA ILE A 19 -8.33 1.44 -5.90
C ILE A 19 -7.11 1.85 -6.73
N TYR A 20 -6.01 2.22 -6.08
CA TYR A 20 -4.78 2.56 -6.78
C TYR A 20 -4.17 1.39 -7.55
N GLY A 21 -4.14 0.20 -6.97
CA GLY A 21 -3.65 -1.00 -7.64
C GLY A 21 -4.42 -1.31 -8.92
N VAL A 22 -5.76 -1.24 -8.86
CA VAL A 22 -6.63 -1.45 -10.04
C VAL A 22 -6.41 -0.35 -11.08
N ASP A 23 -6.40 0.92 -10.67
CA ASP A 23 -6.18 2.06 -11.57
C ASP A 23 -4.81 2.00 -12.27
N ALA A 24 -3.76 1.60 -11.55
CA ALA A 24 -2.43 1.40 -12.10
C ALA A 24 -2.43 0.26 -13.15
N ILE A 25 -3.03 -0.88 -12.84
CA ILE A 25 -3.14 -2.02 -13.77
C ILE A 25 -3.94 -1.66 -15.02
N MET A 26 -5.04 -0.92 -14.87
CA MET A 26 -5.85 -0.44 -16.00
C MET A 26 -5.04 0.48 -16.91
N THR A 27 -4.32 1.44 -16.32
CA THR A 27 -3.44 2.35 -17.09
C THR A 27 -2.44 1.57 -17.95
N ILE A 28 -1.87 0.51 -17.38
CA ILE A 28 -0.92 -0.36 -18.09
C ILE A 28 -1.61 -1.20 -19.17
N THR A 29 -2.75 -1.82 -18.84
CA THR A 29 -3.43 -2.79 -19.71
C THR A 29 -4.09 -2.12 -20.91
N GLU A 30 -4.63 -0.92 -20.73
CA GLU A 30 -5.29 -0.14 -21.78
C GLU A 30 -4.29 0.66 -22.65
N ASN A 31 -2.97 0.55 -22.39
CA ASN A 31 -1.93 1.33 -23.06
C ASN A 31 -2.24 2.84 -23.12
N LEU A 32 -2.87 3.36 -22.05
CA LEU A 32 -3.15 4.78 -21.94
C LEU A 32 -1.82 5.53 -21.96
N GLY A 33 -1.68 6.49 -22.87
CA GLY A 33 -0.44 7.24 -23.06
C GLY A 33 -0.07 8.04 -21.79
N PRO A 34 1.12 8.64 -21.74
CA PRO A 34 1.59 9.39 -20.56
C PRO A 34 0.66 10.54 -20.10
N GLN A 35 -0.21 11.00 -21.00
CA GLN A 35 -1.20 12.06 -20.76
C GLN A 35 -2.61 11.51 -20.51
N ASP A 36 -2.86 10.26 -20.89
CA ASP A 36 -4.14 9.60 -20.65
C ASP A 36 -4.11 8.94 -19.29
N THR A 37 -5.09 9.31 -18.49
CA THR A 37 -5.22 8.88 -17.12
C THR A 37 -6.36 7.88 -17.08
N ALA A 38 -6.19 6.78 -16.34
CA ALA A 38 -7.28 5.87 -16.05
C ALA A 38 -8.32 6.56 -15.13
N PHE A 39 -9.19 5.79 -14.48
CA PHE A 39 -10.30 6.29 -13.68
C PHE A 39 -9.95 7.42 -12.68
N LEU A 40 -8.76 7.43 -12.08
CA LEU A 40 -8.36 8.47 -11.12
C LEU A 40 -8.00 9.83 -11.77
N HIS A 41 -8.08 9.96 -13.10
CA HIS A 41 -7.84 11.17 -13.90
C HIS A 41 -6.67 12.08 -13.44
N THR A 42 -5.61 11.48 -12.90
CA THR A 42 -4.47 12.19 -12.28
C THR A 42 -3.16 11.60 -12.75
N ASP A 43 -2.08 12.40 -12.75
CA ASP A 43 -0.77 11.92 -13.15
C ASP A 43 -0.26 10.78 -12.24
N ALA A 44 0.58 9.90 -12.78
CA ALA A 44 1.10 8.71 -12.10
C ALA A 44 1.80 9.03 -10.77
N LYS A 45 2.47 10.18 -10.68
CA LYS A 45 3.22 10.60 -9.50
C LYS A 45 2.28 11.07 -8.39
N THR A 46 1.28 11.87 -8.72
CA THR A 46 0.27 12.35 -7.77
C THR A 46 -0.53 11.17 -7.21
N ARG A 47 -0.99 10.24 -8.05
CA ARG A 47 -1.72 9.06 -7.56
C ARG A 47 -0.84 8.15 -6.68
N GLY A 48 0.43 7.96 -7.02
CA GLY A 48 1.36 7.19 -6.19
C GLY A 48 1.64 7.85 -4.84
N MET A 49 1.71 9.18 -4.80
CA MET A 49 1.86 9.93 -3.55
C MET A 49 0.59 9.88 -2.70
N VAL A 50 -0.57 10.16 -3.30
CA VAL A 50 -1.84 10.23 -2.56
C VAL A 50 -2.33 8.84 -2.15
N PHE A 51 -2.31 7.86 -3.05
CA PHE A 51 -2.86 6.53 -2.81
C PHE A 51 -1.80 5.45 -2.50
N GLY A 52 -0.52 5.81 -2.48
CA GLY A 52 0.56 4.95 -1.98
C GLY A 52 1.02 5.35 -0.58
N LEU A 53 1.48 6.59 -0.39
CA LEU A 53 2.04 7.06 0.88
C LEU A 53 0.99 7.28 1.97
N ILE A 54 -0.15 7.91 1.66
CA ILE A 54 -1.18 8.18 2.68
C ILE A 54 -1.70 6.87 3.29
N PRO A 55 -2.06 5.83 2.49
CA PRO A 55 -2.44 4.53 3.04
C PRO A 55 -1.34 3.89 3.90
N ALA A 56 -0.08 3.94 3.48
CA ALA A 56 1.04 3.43 4.27
C ALA A 56 1.10 4.09 5.67
N ILE A 57 0.95 5.41 5.73
CA ILE A 57 0.90 6.17 6.98
C ILE A 57 -0.31 5.74 7.83
N LEU A 58 -1.49 5.55 7.22
CA LEU A 58 -2.69 5.09 7.94
C LEU A 58 -2.49 3.71 8.59
N LEU A 59 -1.82 2.77 7.91
CA LEU A 59 -1.50 1.45 8.48
C LEU A 59 -0.54 1.54 9.65
N ILE A 60 0.49 2.38 9.53
CA ILE A 60 1.47 2.63 10.61
C ILE A 60 0.77 3.28 11.81
N LEU A 61 -0.03 4.33 11.58
CA LEU A 61 -0.78 5.00 12.64
C LEU A 61 -1.75 4.04 13.31
N SER A 62 -2.47 3.24 12.54
CA SER A 62 -3.37 2.21 13.07
C SER A 62 -2.66 1.27 14.04
N PHE A 63 -1.45 0.81 13.71
CA PHE A 63 -0.63 0.01 14.63
C PHE A 63 -0.29 0.77 15.91
N PHE A 64 0.20 2.01 15.80
CA PHE A 64 0.67 2.79 16.94
C PHE A 64 -0.45 3.19 17.90
N ILE A 65 -1.59 3.67 17.39
CA ILE A 65 -2.71 4.07 18.25
C ILE A 65 -3.27 2.87 19.02
N THR A 66 -3.24 1.68 18.40
CA THR A 66 -3.77 0.45 19.00
C THR A 66 -2.68 -0.40 19.67
N ARG A 67 -1.46 0.09 19.87
CA ARG A 67 -0.31 -0.71 20.38
C ARG A 67 -0.56 -1.34 21.77
N LYS A 68 -1.47 -0.74 22.55
CA LYS A 68 -1.89 -1.22 23.88
C LYS A 68 -3.08 -2.18 23.83
N GLU A 69 -3.82 -2.22 22.73
CA GLU A 69 -5.01 -3.06 22.57
C GLU A 69 -4.67 -4.29 21.72
N PRO A 70 -4.71 -5.51 22.29
CA PRO A 70 -4.44 -6.73 21.55
C PRO A 70 -5.55 -6.97 20.52
N SER A 71 -5.16 -7.27 19.27
CA SER A 71 -6.07 -7.68 18.20
C SER A 71 -5.30 -8.38 17.09
N LYS A 72 -5.59 -9.68 16.91
CA LYS A 72 -5.08 -10.48 15.79
C LYS A 72 -5.66 -10.01 14.45
N VAL A 73 -6.95 -9.67 14.44
CA VAL A 73 -7.66 -9.16 13.24
C VAL A 73 -6.96 -7.92 12.69
N LEU A 74 -6.64 -6.96 13.57
CA LEU A 74 -5.94 -5.75 13.14
C LEU A 74 -4.52 -6.04 12.63
N GLY A 75 -3.80 -6.95 13.29
CA GLY A 75 -2.49 -7.38 12.82
C GLY A 75 -2.54 -7.98 11.42
N ILE A 76 -3.54 -8.80 11.11
CA ILE A 76 -3.76 -9.39 9.77
C ILE A 76 -4.07 -8.29 8.74
N LEU A 77 -4.94 -7.34 9.06
CA LEU A 77 -5.25 -6.20 8.18
C LEU A 77 -3.99 -5.39 7.82
N ILE A 78 -3.12 -5.14 8.81
CA ILE A 78 -1.85 -4.42 8.58
C ILE A 78 -0.93 -5.22 7.66
N ILE A 79 -0.83 -6.54 7.84
CA ILE A 79 -0.04 -7.42 6.96
C ILE A 79 -0.58 -7.37 5.52
N ILE A 80 -1.89 -7.48 5.35
CA ILE A 80 -2.53 -7.42 4.02
C ILE A 80 -2.20 -6.09 3.33
N GLY A 81 -2.30 -4.97 4.04
CA GLY A 81 -1.96 -3.66 3.50
C GLY A 81 -0.48 -3.56 3.06
N GLY A 82 0.45 -4.06 3.90
CA GLY A 82 1.87 -4.10 3.54
C GLY A 82 2.16 -5.04 2.36
N ALA A 83 1.48 -6.18 2.28
CA ALA A 83 1.60 -7.13 1.17
C ALA A 83 1.09 -6.52 -0.15
N LEU A 84 -0.02 -5.78 -0.12
CA LEU A 84 -0.54 -5.08 -1.30
C LEU A 84 0.49 -4.11 -1.88
N MET A 85 1.23 -3.39 -1.03
CA MET A 85 2.29 -2.48 -1.50
C MET A 85 3.42 -3.24 -2.21
N VAL A 86 3.89 -4.34 -1.63
CA VAL A 86 4.96 -5.15 -2.22
C VAL A 86 4.50 -5.79 -3.53
N VAL A 87 3.29 -6.35 -3.57
CA VAL A 87 2.72 -6.95 -4.78
C VAL A 87 2.51 -5.90 -5.87
N GLY A 88 2.01 -4.72 -5.53
CA GLY A 88 1.82 -3.62 -6.49
C GLY A 88 3.12 -3.24 -7.20
N VAL A 89 4.23 -3.12 -6.47
CA VAL A 89 5.56 -2.90 -7.07
C VAL A 89 6.00 -4.12 -7.89
N GLY A 90 5.80 -5.33 -7.37
CA GLY A 90 6.14 -6.57 -8.08
C GLY A 90 5.47 -6.69 -9.45
N ILE A 91 4.21 -6.26 -9.56
CA ILE A 91 3.48 -6.23 -10.85
C ILE A 91 4.18 -5.31 -11.85
N ILE A 92 4.58 -4.10 -11.44
CA ILE A 92 5.29 -3.14 -12.32
C ILE A 92 6.61 -3.74 -12.85
N PHE A 93 7.35 -4.45 -11.99
CA PHE A 93 8.59 -5.12 -12.39
C PHE A 93 8.38 -6.35 -13.27
N ALA A 94 7.22 -7.01 -13.18
CA ALA A 94 6.89 -8.18 -13.99
C ALA A 94 6.43 -7.84 -15.41
N LEU A 95 6.17 -6.56 -15.70
CA LEU A 95 5.73 -6.13 -17.03
C LEU A 95 6.84 -6.31 -18.08
N PRO A 96 6.55 -6.94 -19.24
CA PRO A 96 7.51 -7.06 -20.33
C PRO A 96 7.85 -5.68 -20.93
N ASN A 97 9.12 -5.46 -21.32
CA ASN A 97 9.65 -4.19 -21.86
C ASN A 97 9.61 -2.98 -20.91
N ASN A 98 9.65 -3.19 -19.60
CA ASN A 98 9.68 -2.09 -18.64
C ASN A 98 11.04 -1.36 -18.60
N ASN A 99 11.17 -0.27 -19.36
CA ASN A 99 12.33 0.64 -19.28
C ASN A 99 12.26 1.54 -18.03
N ILE A 100 12.26 0.94 -16.84
CA ILE A 100 12.18 1.67 -15.57
C ILE A 100 13.51 2.43 -15.35
N PRO A 101 13.49 3.77 -15.25
CA PRO A 101 14.70 4.54 -14.97
C PRO A 101 15.33 4.14 -13.63
N SER A 102 16.67 4.18 -13.53
CA SER A 102 17.38 3.81 -12.31
C SER A 102 16.94 4.62 -11.07
N ALA A 103 16.56 5.89 -11.26
CA ALA A 103 16.00 6.72 -10.20
C ALA A 103 14.66 6.16 -9.67
N ALA A 104 13.76 5.73 -10.57
CA ALA A 104 12.49 5.14 -10.21
C ALA A 104 12.65 3.77 -9.52
N LYS A 105 13.69 2.99 -9.88
CA LYS A 105 14.02 1.73 -9.17
C LYS A 105 14.32 1.97 -7.69
N GLY A 106 15.02 3.06 -7.35
CA GLY A 106 15.29 3.46 -5.97
C GLY A 106 14.01 3.80 -5.20
N GLU A 107 13.10 4.55 -5.83
CA GLU A 107 11.80 4.89 -5.26
C GLU A 107 10.94 3.65 -5.00
N PHE A 108 10.86 2.73 -5.97
CA PHE A 108 10.14 1.46 -5.81
C PHE A 108 10.75 0.57 -4.73
N GLY A 109 12.08 0.53 -4.63
CA GLY A 109 12.78 -0.17 -3.53
C GLY A 109 12.38 0.38 -2.16
N GLY A 110 12.24 1.70 -2.03
CA GLY A 110 11.71 2.35 -0.83
C GLY A 110 10.28 1.91 -0.50
N VAL A 111 9.38 1.86 -1.49
CA VAL A 111 7.99 1.40 -1.31
C VAL A 111 7.94 -0.06 -0.83
N VAL A 112 8.76 -0.94 -1.42
CA VAL A 112 8.86 -2.34 -0.99
C VAL A 112 9.39 -2.44 0.44
N GLY A 113 10.43 -1.66 0.79
CA GLY A 113 10.97 -1.59 2.14
C GLY A 113 9.91 -1.17 3.18
N ILE A 114 9.11 -0.14 2.86
CA ILE A 114 7.98 0.30 3.70
C ILE A 114 6.93 -0.82 3.82
N GLY A 115 6.56 -1.47 2.71
CA GLY A 115 5.60 -2.58 2.73
C GLY A 115 6.05 -3.73 3.62
N ILE A 116 7.33 -4.11 3.55
CA ILE A 116 7.94 -5.12 4.42
C ILE A 116 7.91 -4.68 5.89
N ALA A 117 8.26 -3.42 6.18
CA ALA A 117 8.21 -2.88 7.54
C ALA A 117 6.78 -2.93 8.11
N ILE A 118 5.78 -2.56 7.30
CA ILE A 118 4.36 -2.62 7.69
C ILE A 118 3.95 -4.08 7.97
N MET A 119 4.33 -5.03 7.12
CA MET A 119 4.08 -6.45 7.37
C MET A 119 4.71 -6.93 8.68
N ALA A 120 5.95 -6.51 8.98
CA ALA A 120 6.61 -6.83 10.24
C ALA A 120 5.85 -6.24 11.44
N LEU A 121 5.35 -5.00 11.36
CA LEU A 121 4.51 -4.40 12.41
C LEU A 121 3.23 -5.20 12.64
N GLY A 122 2.56 -5.63 11.56
CA GLY A 122 1.38 -6.49 11.66
C GLY A 122 1.68 -7.83 12.32
N ALA A 123 2.80 -8.48 11.97
CA ALA A 123 3.24 -9.73 12.59
C ALA A 123 3.56 -9.56 14.09
N ILE A 124 4.25 -8.48 14.45
CA ILE A 124 4.52 -8.10 15.86
C ILE A 124 3.20 -7.94 16.61
N LYS A 125 2.20 -7.29 16.01
CA LYS A 125 0.89 -7.11 16.62
C LYS A 125 0.18 -8.44 16.89
N ILE A 126 0.20 -9.37 15.93
CA ILE A 126 -0.38 -10.71 16.12
C ILE A 126 0.31 -11.44 17.27
N LYS A 127 1.65 -11.43 17.31
CA LYS A 127 2.43 -12.08 18.37
C LYS A 127 2.12 -11.51 19.76
N LYS A 128 1.95 -10.19 19.86
CA LYS A 128 1.63 -9.51 21.13
C LYS A 128 0.15 -9.64 21.54
N SER A 129 -0.71 -10.10 20.64
CA SER A 129 -2.14 -10.31 20.90
C SER A 129 -2.45 -11.74 21.34
N ARG A 130 -1.44 -12.46 21.83
CA ARG A 130 -1.58 -13.72 22.56
C ARG A 130 -1.86 -13.45 24.03
#